data_AF-A8WUW5-F1
#
_entry.id   AF-A8WUW5-F1
#
_cell.length_a   1.000
_cell.length_b   1.000
_cell.length_c   1.000
_cell.angle_alpha   90.00
_cell.angle_beta   90.00
_cell.angle_gamma   90.00
#
_symmetry.space_group_name_H-M   'P 1'
#
loop_
_entity.id
_entity.type
_entity.pdbx_description
1 polymer ?
#
loop_
_entity_poly.entity_id
_entity_poly.type
_entity_poly.pdbx_seq_one_letter_code
_entity_poly.pdbx_strand_id
1 'polypeptide(L)'
;MGTSSEEIEKCVKHLESGQHIHRSLNRLLRLDASLSQFTSYGVKHLAIRYSKNSEYKTVSNDLLSKIQKLEDDSVFRKPYNTSHPSHQNRRRNASTSLSSSKSHSKLPKICTPEDDLPSLEPSSKSSSESCVVTQKNVIEVTKLKNLEESDYDRVRPTLVTLSAKQLKSFMDQNPRIELIGDGLFRRHCQMDCPEEVPKKLITETWRTLHDVFINWKLYQEAKVWEKKINEGLENYVKMKTDTQ
;
A
#
# COMPACT_ATOMS: atom_id res chain seq x y z
N MET A 1 -26.56 22.43 -23.33
CA MET A 1 -25.91 21.12 -23.13
C MET A 1 -25.59 21.00 -21.66
N GLY A 2 -26.32 20.14 -20.94
CA GLY A 2 -26.11 19.97 -19.49
C GLY A 2 -24.71 19.44 -19.22
N THR A 3 -24.07 19.94 -18.17
CA THR A 3 -22.76 19.44 -17.75
C THR A 3 -22.89 17.96 -17.39
N SER A 4 -21.87 17.14 -17.67
CA SER A 4 -21.90 15.68 -17.41
C SER A 4 -22.28 15.34 -15.96
N SER A 5 -22.08 16.27 -15.02
CA SER A 5 -22.45 16.14 -13.61
C SER A 5 -23.96 16.16 -13.35
N GLU A 6 -24.70 17.10 -13.93
CA GLU A 6 -26.17 17.22 -13.76
C GLU A 6 -26.88 15.97 -14.28
N GLU A 7 -26.35 15.39 -15.36
CA GLU A 7 -26.92 14.22 -15.98
C GLU A 7 -26.67 12.94 -15.15
N ILE A 8 -25.50 12.83 -14.52
CA ILE A 8 -25.20 11.77 -13.55
C ILE A 8 -26.12 11.88 -12.35
N GLU A 9 -26.26 13.08 -11.79
CA GLU A 9 -27.13 13.33 -10.63
C GLU A 9 -28.58 12.94 -10.92
N LYS A 10 -29.11 13.29 -12.10
CA LYS A 10 -30.46 12.90 -12.53
C LYS A 10 -30.62 11.38 -12.62
N CYS A 11 -29.64 10.69 -13.20
CA CYS A 11 -29.67 9.23 -13.30
C CYS A 11 -29.59 8.57 -11.92
N VAL A 12 -28.78 9.10 -11.01
CA VAL A 12 -28.62 8.62 -9.64
C VAL A 12 -29.92 8.79 -8.86
N LYS A 13 -30.56 9.96 -8.93
CA LYS A 13 -31.87 10.20 -8.30
C LYS A 13 -32.94 9.21 -8.76
N HIS A 14 -32.98 8.89 -10.06
CA HIS A 14 -33.89 7.87 -10.59
C HIS A 14 -33.57 6.46 -10.06
N LEU A 15 -32.28 6.12 -9.94
CA LEU A 15 -31.85 4.82 -9.39
C LEU A 15 -32.11 4.71 -7.89
N GLU A 16 -32.03 5.81 -7.14
CA GLU A 16 -32.38 5.83 -5.72
C GLU A 16 -33.88 5.72 -5.50
N SER A 17 -34.70 6.35 -6.35
CA SER A 17 -36.16 6.27 -6.30
C SER A 17 -36.74 5.00 -6.93
N GLY A 18 -35.91 4.15 -7.54
CA GLY A 18 -36.35 2.92 -8.21
C GLY A 18 -37.11 3.17 -9.52
N GLN A 19 -36.99 4.36 -10.10
CA GLN A 19 -37.66 4.74 -11.35
C GLN A 19 -36.71 4.66 -12.54
N HIS A 20 -37.24 4.30 -13.71
CA HIS A 20 -36.49 4.29 -14.98
C HIS A 20 -35.13 3.58 -14.91
N ILE A 21 -35.01 2.52 -14.10
CA ILE A 21 -33.73 1.90 -13.70
C ILE A 21 -32.90 1.50 -14.93
N HIS A 22 -33.48 0.72 -15.85
CA HIS A 22 -32.80 0.28 -17.06
C HIS A 22 -32.31 1.44 -17.94
N ARG A 23 -33.10 2.52 -18.03
CA ARG A 23 -32.75 3.72 -18.82
C ARG A 23 -31.62 4.50 -18.16
N SER A 24 -31.67 4.66 -16.84
CA SER A 24 -30.66 5.38 -16.05
C SER A 24 -29.33 4.64 -16.03
N LEU A 25 -29.33 3.31 -15.87
CA LEU A 25 -28.11 2.49 -15.96
C LEU A 25 -27.48 2.55 -17.36
N ASN A 26 -28.28 2.41 -18.42
CA ASN A 26 -27.77 2.54 -19.79
C ASN A 26 -27.24 3.94 -20.08
N ARG A 27 -27.85 4.98 -19.51
CA ARG A 27 -27.37 6.34 -19.67
C ARG A 27 -26.01 6.53 -19.00
N LEU A 28 -25.87 6.08 -17.74
CA LEU A 28 -24.58 6.09 -17.02
C LEU A 28 -23.50 5.28 -17.75
N LEU A 29 -23.85 4.15 -18.36
CA LEU A 29 -22.91 3.35 -19.16
C LEU A 29 -22.38 4.10 -20.39
N ARG A 30 -23.22 4.91 -21.04
CA ARG A 30 -22.85 5.67 -22.25
C ARG A 30 -22.27 7.05 -21.96
N LEU A 31 -22.42 7.56 -20.73
CA LEU A 31 -21.86 8.85 -20.34
C LEU A 31 -20.34 8.79 -20.28
N ASP A 32 -19.69 9.77 -20.90
CA ASP A 32 -18.26 9.97 -20.72
C ASP A 32 -18.03 10.75 -19.42
N ALA A 33 -17.85 10.01 -18.34
CA ALA A 33 -17.69 10.53 -16.99
C ALA A 33 -16.38 10.00 -16.40
N SER A 34 -15.69 10.89 -15.68
CA SER A 34 -14.47 10.54 -14.96
C SER A 34 -14.77 9.61 -13.78
N LEU A 35 -13.77 8.83 -13.36
CA LEU A 35 -13.86 7.99 -12.17
C LEU A 35 -14.30 8.80 -10.94
N SER A 36 -13.74 10.00 -10.76
CA SER A 36 -14.07 10.89 -9.63
C SER A 36 -15.55 11.26 -9.60
N GLN A 37 -16.18 11.45 -10.76
CA GLN A 37 -17.62 11.73 -10.83
C GLN A 37 -18.44 10.48 -10.46
N PHE A 38 -18.08 9.30 -10.95
CA PHE A 38 -18.79 8.08 -10.55
C PHE A 38 -18.63 7.76 -9.06
N THR A 39 -17.46 8.08 -8.47
CA THR A 39 -17.24 7.95 -7.03
C THR A 39 -18.04 8.97 -6.23
N SER A 40 -18.05 10.25 -6.62
CA SER A 40 -18.74 11.31 -5.87
C SER A 40 -20.25 11.09 -5.77
N TYR A 41 -20.85 10.51 -6.81
CA TYR A 41 -22.28 10.22 -6.86
C TYR A 41 -22.63 8.77 -6.46
N GLY A 42 -21.69 7.99 -5.95
CA GLY A 42 -21.95 6.63 -5.45
C GLY A 42 -22.44 5.63 -6.50
N VAL A 43 -22.13 5.86 -7.79
CA VAL A 43 -22.68 5.08 -8.91
C VAL A 43 -22.31 3.59 -8.82
N LYS A 44 -21.09 3.27 -8.34
CA LYS A 44 -20.63 1.88 -8.13
C LYS A 44 -21.55 1.12 -7.17
N HIS A 45 -21.96 1.75 -6.07
CA HIS A 45 -22.84 1.14 -5.09
C HIS A 45 -24.24 0.87 -5.67
N LEU A 46 -24.78 1.82 -6.44
CA LEU A 46 -26.08 1.65 -7.11
C LEU A 46 -26.02 0.53 -8.17
N ALA A 47 -24.95 0.44 -8.94
CA ALA A 47 -24.76 -0.64 -9.89
C ALA A 47 -24.64 -2.02 -9.20
N ILE A 48 -23.96 -2.13 -8.05
CA ILE A 48 -23.93 -3.36 -7.23
C ILE A 48 -25.32 -3.72 -6.71
N ARG A 49 -26.11 -2.73 -6.29
CA ARG A 49 -27.48 -2.97 -5.81
C ARG A 49 -28.35 -3.60 -6.90
N TYR A 50 -28.29 -3.06 -8.13
CA TYR A 50 -29.09 -3.53 -9.25
C TYR A 50 -28.53 -4.76 -9.97
N SER A 51 -27.24 -5.09 -9.80
CA SER A 51 -26.66 -6.33 -10.36
C SER A 51 -27.22 -7.60 -9.71
N LYS A 52 -27.79 -7.48 -8.50
CA LYS A 52 -28.50 -8.56 -7.81
C LYS A 52 -29.87 -8.86 -8.40
N ASN A 53 -30.45 -7.93 -9.17
CA ASN A 53 -31.73 -8.12 -9.84
C ASN A 53 -31.49 -8.70 -11.24
N SER A 54 -32.13 -9.83 -11.57
CA SER A 54 -31.98 -10.51 -12.87
C SER A 54 -32.34 -9.62 -14.06
N GLU A 55 -33.29 -8.69 -13.89
CA GLU A 55 -33.75 -7.78 -14.95
C GLU A 55 -32.65 -6.77 -15.37
N TYR A 56 -31.80 -6.35 -14.43
CA TYR A 56 -30.80 -5.30 -14.66
C TYR A 56 -29.37 -5.81 -14.57
N LYS A 57 -29.18 -7.12 -14.35
CA LYS A 57 -27.89 -7.75 -14.09
C LYS A 57 -26.86 -7.45 -15.18
N THR A 58 -27.23 -7.61 -16.44
CA THR A 58 -26.32 -7.42 -17.58
C THR A 58 -25.82 -5.97 -17.64
N VAL A 59 -26.73 -5.00 -17.70
CA VAL A 59 -26.38 -3.56 -17.80
C VAL A 59 -25.62 -3.09 -16.56
N SER A 60 -25.97 -3.60 -15.37
CA SER A 60 -25.27 -3.27 -14.13
C SER A 60 -23.84 -3.82 -14.12
N ASN A 61 -23.63 -5.05 -14.60
CA ASN A 61 -22.30 -5.65 -14.70
C ASN A 61 -21.43 -4.95 -15.75
N ASP A 62 -22.00 -4.51 -16.86
CA ASP A 62 -21.30 -3.71 -17.88
C ASP A 62 -20.85 -2.37 -17.30
N LEU A 63 -21.71 -1.70 -16.53
CA LEU A 63 -21.38 -0.45 -15.85
C LEU A 63 -20.29 -0.66 -14.78
N LEU A 64 -20.36 -1.75 -14.02
CA LEU A 64 -19.31 -2.12 -13.05
C LEU A 64 -17.98 -2.40 -13.75
N SER A 65 -18.00 -3.10 -14.88
CA SER A 65 -16.80 -3.38 -15.67
C SER A 65 -16.17 -2.09 -16.22
N LYS A 66 -17.00 -1.13 -16.64
CA LYS A 66 -16.51 0.21 -17.04
C LYS A 66 -15.86 0.95 -15.89
N ILE A 67 -16.48 0.96 -14.70
CA ILE A 67 -15.91 1.60 -13.51
C ILE A 67 -14.60 0.91 -13.11
N GLN A 68 -14.54 -0.42 -13.16
CA GLN A 68 -13.31 -1.17 -12.87
C GLN A 68 -12.18 -0.81 -13.83
N LYS A 69 -12.45 -0.73 -15.14
CA LYS A 69 -11.45 -0.29 -16.12
C LYS A 69 -10.91 1.11 -15.82
N LEU A 70 -11.79 2.03 -15.43
CA LEU A 70 -11.39 3.39 -15.03
C LEU A 70 -10.54 3.39 -13.74
N GLU A 71 -10.83 2.49 -12.79
CA GLU A 71 -10.01 2.28 -11.60
C GLU A 71 -8.62 1.76 -11.99
N ASP A 72 -8.54 0.73 -12.83
CA ASP A 72 -7.29 0.12 -13.27
C ASP A 72 -6.42 1.10 -14.09
N ASP A 73 -7.04 1.88 -14.99
CA ASP A 73 -6.36 2.93 -15.77
C ASP A 73 -5.85 4.07 -14.88
N SER A 74 -6.57 4.40 -13.80
CA SER A 74 -6.13 5.40 -12.82
C SER A 74 -4.93 4.93 -11.99
N VAL A 75 -4.80 3.61 -11.78
CA VAL A 75 -3.67 2.99 -11.08
C VAL A 75 -2.44 2.94 -11.97
N PHE A 76 -2.60 2.70 -13.28
CA PHE A 76 -1.51 2.68 -14.26
C PHE A 76 -1.04 4.07 -14.72
N ARG A 77 -1.87 5.11 -14.58
CA ARG A 77 -1.51 6.52 -14.83
C ARG A 77 -1.08 7.29 -13.58
N LYS A 78 -0.52 6.64 -12.56
CA LYS A 78 0.34 7.35 -11.60
C LYS A 78 1.74 7.45 -12.18
N PRO A 79 2.14 8.55 -12.86
CA PRO A 79 3.55 8.86 -12.95
C PRO A 79 4.03 9.04 -11.51
N TYR A 80 5.20 8.47 -11.21
CA TYR A 80 6.01 8.93 -10.10
C TYR A 80 6.33 10.41 -10.35
N ASN A 81 5.45 11.30 -9.92
CA ASN A 81 5.70 12.72 -9.81
C ASN A 81 5.01 13.22 -8.54
N THR A 82 5.83 13.30 -7.50
CA THR A 82 5.66 14.20 -6.38
C THR A 82 5.53 15.63 -6.91
N SER A 83 4.30 16.14 -6.95
CA SER A 83 4.05 17.58 -6.89
C SER A 83 2.70 17.82 -6.23
N HIS A 84 2.77 18.29 -4.98
CA HIS A 84 1.67 18.76 -4.16
C HIS A 84 0.82 19.82 -4.90
N PRO A 85 -0.52 19.85 -4.73
CA PRO A 85 -1.33 20.98 -5.12
C PRO A 85 -1.47 21.93 -3.92
N SER A 86 -0.55 22.87 -3.81
CA SER A 86 -0.82 24.15 -3.15
C SER A 86 0.17 25.19 -3.68
N HIS A 87 -0.32 26.10 -4.51
CA HIS A 87 -0.09 27.55 -4.44
C HIS A 87 -0.45 28.21 -5.77
N GLN A 88 -1.58 28.93 -5.73
CA GLN A 88 -1.86 30.18 -6.42
C GLN A 88 -1.26 30.39 -7.82
N ASN A 89 -2.14 30.37 -8.82
CA ASN A 89 -1.96 31.08 -10.09
C ASN A 89 -1.76 32.58 -9.85
N ARG A 90 -0.51 33.01 -9.61
CA ARG A 90 -0.10 34.39 -9.77
C ARG A 90 0.30 34.60 -11.23
N ARG A 91 -0.65 35.10 -12.02
CA ARG A 91 -0.40 35.71 -13.33
C ARG A 91 0.78 36.68 -13.21
N ARG A 92 1.85 36.50 -13.99
CA ARG A 92 2.76 37.58 -14.36
C ARG A 92 3.02 37.53 -15.84
N ASN A 93 2.61 38.62 -16.48
CA ASN A 93 2.79 38.91 -17.88
C ASN A 93 4.27 38.97 -18.22
N ALA A 94 4.64 38.42 -19.37
CA ALA A 94 5.89 38.74 -20.03
C ALA A 94 5.84 40.22 -20.48
N SER A 95 6.82 41.01 -20.07
CA SER A 95 7.17 42.26 -20.75
C SER A 95 8.66 42.52 -20.59
N THR A 96 9.26 42.70 -21.76
CA THR A 96 10.59 43.18 -22.09
C THR A 96 11.06 44.39 -21.29
N SER A 97 12.33 44.40 -20.87
CA SER A 97 13.28 45.48 -21.20
C SER A 97 14.68 45.21 -20.67
N LEU A 98 15.65 45.54 -21.53
CA LEU A 98 17.09 45.57 -21.29
C LEU A 98 17.48 46.67 -20.28
N SER A 99 18.51 46.42 -19.47
CA SER A 99 19.68 47.30 -19.41
C SER A 99 20.85 46.63 -18.68
N SER A 100 22.01 46.79 -19.29
CA SER A 100 23.33 46.30 -18.90
C SER A 100 23.87 46.96 -17.62
N SER A 101 24.70 46.25 -16.85
CA SER A 101 26.15 46.53 -16.76
C SER A 101 26.89 45.69 -15.71
N LYS A 102 28.08 45.23 -16.12
CA LYS A 102 29.32 44.98 -15.36
C LYS A 102 29.42 43.79 -14.38
N SER A 103 29.91 42.68 -14.96
CA SER A 103 31.19 42.00 -14.63
C SER A 103 31.77 42.10 -13.20
N HIS A 104 31.98 40.95 -12.55
CA HIS A 104 33.33 40.47 -12.19
C HIS A 104 33.32 38.96 -11.93
N SER A 105 34.34 38.31 -12.47
CA SER A 105 34.68 36.89 -12.50
C SER A 105 35.13 36.30 -11.16
N LYS A 106 34.79 35.02 -10.89
CA LYS A 106 35.73 33.88 -10.64
C LYS A 106 35.05 32.76 -9.82
N LEU A 107 34.85 31.60 -10.46
CA LEU A 107 34.81 30.26 -9.83
C LEU A 107 36.27 29.74 -9.69
N PRO A 108 36.52 28.53 -9.15
CA PRO A 108 36.40 28.09 -7.76
C PRO A 108 37.77 27.58 -7.24
N LYS A 109 37.94 27.34 -5.92
CA LYS A 109 39.16 26.70 -5.40
C LYS A 109 38.80 25.35 -4.77
N ILE A 110 39.08 24.29 -5.53
CA ILE A 110 39.23 22.91 -5.08
C ILE A 110 40.62 22.80 -4.43
N CYS A 111 40.72 22.16 -3.27
CA CYS A 111 41.99 21.71 -2.69
C CYS A 111 41.83 20.31 -2.08
N THR A 112 42.63 19.40 -2.60
CA THR A 112 43.17 18.14 -2.04
C THR A 112 44.58 18.01 -2.68
N PRO A 113 45.51 17.11 -2.28
CA PRO A 113 45.67 16.23 -1.09
C PRO A 113 47.13 16.27 -0.52
N GLU A 114 47.52 15.22 0.23
CA GLU A 114 48.87 14.71 0.60
C GLU A 114 49.40 15.11 1.99
N ASP A 115 50.10 14.28 2.75
CA ASP A 115 50.31 12.83 2.89
C ASP A 115 51.13 12.67 4.19
N ASP A 116 50.97 11.58 4.95
CA ASP A 116 52.05 10.94 5.73
C ASP A 116 51.50 9.70 6.49
N LEU A 117 51.96 8.54 6.04
CA LEU A 117 51.96 7.21 6.71
C LEU A 117 53.42 6.94 7.18
N PRO A 118 53.74 5.97 8.09
CA PRO A 118 53.18 4.60 8.12
C PRO A 118 53.11 3.87 9.49
N SER A 119 52.40 2.73 9.56
CA SER A 119 52.91 1.44 10.14
C SER A 119 51.87 0.29 10.17
N LEU A 120 52.07 -0.69 9.28
CA LEU A 120 52.06 -2.17 9.42
C LEU A 120 50.88 -2.96 10.08
N GLU A 121 49.98 -3.48 9.21
CA GLU A 121 49.49 -4.89 9.05
C GLU A 121 48.78 -5.70 10.20
N PRO A 122 48.06 -6.82 9.92
CA PRO A 122 46.71 -6.87 9.31
C PRO A 122 45.72 -7.73 10.14
N SER A 123 44.41 -7.59 9.93
CA SER A 123 43.47 -8.67 10.31
C SER A 123 42.32 -8.78 9.32
N SER A 124 42.42 -9.81 8.50
CA SER A 124 41.33 -10.45 7.77
C SER A 124 40.09 -10.66 8.62
N LYS A 125 38.95 -10.11 8.20
CA LYS A 125 37.63 -10.75 8.31
C LYS A 125 36.62 -10.05 7.40
N SER A 126 36.21 -10.81 6.40
CA SER A 126 34.93 -10.77 5.70
C SER A 126 33.80 -10.12 6.51
N SER A 127 33.18 -9.08 5.96
CA SER A 127 31.76 -8.82 6.18
C SER A 127 31.22 -7.94 5.06
N SER A 128 30.24 -8.49 4.38
CA SER A 128 29.39 -7.87 3.37
C SER A 128 29.00 -6.45 3.75
N GLU A 129 29.26 -5.48 2.87
CA GLU A 129 28.73 -4.11 2.96
C GLU A 129 27.19 -4.15 2.87
N SER A 130 26.56 -4.39 4.01
CA SER A 130 25.22 -3.95 4.29
C SER A 130 25.29 -2.44 4.48
N CYS A 131 24.65 -1.71 3.59
CA CYS A 131 24.54 -0.26 3.61
C CYS A 131 23.84 0.18 4.91
N VAL A 132 24.60 0.42 5.98
CA VAL A 132 24.12 1.01 7.23
C VAL A 132 23.93 2.50 6.99
N VAL A 133 22.73 2.88 6.56
CA VAL A 133 22.30 4.27 6.61
C VAL A 133 22.19 4.66 8.09
N THR A 134 23.14 5.45 8.56
CA THR A 134 23.13 6.12 9.87
C THR A 134 21.84 6.91 10.07
N GLN A 135 20.83 6.31 10.72
CA GLN A 135 19.59 6.96 11.12
C GLN A 135 19.84 7.81 12.38
N LYS A 136 20.19 9.09 12.21
CA LYS A 136 20.40 10.03 13.32
C LYS A 136 19.11 10.55 13.99
N ASN A 137 17.93 10.04 13.61
CA ASN A 137 16.64 10.34 14.24
C ASN A 137 15.68 9.15 14.13
N VAL A 138 16.06 7.99 14.69
CA VAL A 138 15.09 6.91 14.90
C VAL A 138 14.19 7.34 16.04
N ILE A 139 13.00 7.85 15.71
CA ILE A 139 11.93 8.00 16.68
C ILE A 139 11.73 6.61 17.30
N GLU A 140 11.83 6.50 18.62
CA GLU A 140 11.62 5.22 19.31
C GLU A 140 10.12 4.90 19.32
N VAL A 141 9.65 4.37 18.19
CA VAL A 141 8.22 4.20 17.89
C VAL A 141 7.52 3.30 18.91
N THR A 142 8.27 2.41 19.56
CA THR A 142 7.79 1.53 20.63
C THR A 142 7.33 2.27 21.91
N LYS A 143 7.71 3.55 22.09
CA LYS A 143 7.30 4.37 23.24
C LYS A 143 6.11 5.27 22.93
N LEU A 144 5.70 5.37 21.67
CA LEU A 144 4.64 6.25 21.24
C LEU A 144 3.26 5.62 21.46
N LYS A 145 2.36 6.37 22.10
CA LYS A 145 0.99 5.94 22.44
C LYS A 145 0.00 7.02 22.03
N ASN A 146 -1.21 6.59 21.70
CA ASN A 146 -2.33 7.48 21.35
C ASN A 146 -2.00 8.46 20.20
N LEU A 147 -1.25 8.01 19.18
CA LEU A 147 -0.99 8.83 18.00
C LEU A 147 -2.28 9.20 17.28
N GLU A 148 -2.33 10.44 16.80
CA GLU A 148 -3.34 10.88 15.85
C GLU A 148 -2.98 10.41 14.43
N GLU A 149 -3.99 10.26 13.58
CA GLU A 149 -3.80 9.89 12.17
C GLU A 149 -2.94 10.89 11.39
N SER A 150 -3.00 12.18 11.78
CA SER A 150 -2.20 13.28 11.24
C SER A 150 -0.69 13.06 11.40
N ASP A 151 -0.28 12.40 12.48
CA ASP A 151 1.12 12.13 12.80
C ASP A 151 1.65 10.85 12.11
N TYR A 152 0.77 10.08 11.47
CA TYR A 152 1.13 8.81 10.83
C TYR A 152 2.25 8.97 9.79
N ASP A 153 2.13 9.95 8.90
CA ASP A 153 3.10 10.13 7.81
C ASP A 153 4.51 10.44 8.35
N ARG A 154 4.61 11.04 9.54
CA ARG A 154 5.88 11.31 10.20
C ARG A 154 6.54 10.03 10.74
N VAL A 155 5.75 9.11 11.28
CA VAL A 155 6.26 7.86 11.88
C VAL A 155 6.36 6.71 10.87
N ARG A 156 5.63 6.79 9.76
CA ARG A 156 5.53 5.76 8.72
C ARG A 156 6.88 5.25 8.22
N PRO A 157 7.90 6.07 7.92
CA PRO A 157 9.21 5.56 7.47
C PRO A 157 9.86 4.60 8.48
N THR A 158 9.68 4.87 9.76
CA THR A 158 10.21 4.04 10.85
C THR A 158 9.34 2.80 11.08
N LEU A 159 8.02 2.92 10.93
CA LEU A 159 7.09 1.78 11.04
C LEU A 159 7.37 0.71 9.98
N VAL A 160 7.73 1.12 8.76
CA VAL A 160 8.04 0.21 7.64
C VAL A 160 9.27 -0.67 7.91
N THR A 161 10.17 -0.25 8.81
CA THR A 161 11.37 -1.01 9.18
C THR A 161 11.17 -1.93 10.38
N LEU A 162 10.02 -1.84 11.07
CA LEU A 162 9.76 -2.68 12.24
C LEU A 162 9.54 -4.14 11.83
N SER A 163 9.86 -5.06 12.75
CA SER A 163 9.39 -6.44 12.64
C SER A 163 7.86 -6.51 12.79
N ALA A 164 7.24 -7.55 12.24
CA ALA A 164 5.79 -7.75 12.35
C ALA A 164 5.32 -7.74 13.82
N LYS A 165 6.11 -8.30 14.75
CA LYS A 165 5.79 -8.29 16.20
C LYS A 165 5.80 -6.89 16.80
N GLN A 166 6.81 -6.09 16.47
CA GLN A 166 6.91 -4.70 16.95
C GLN A 166 5.80 -3.83 16.35
N LEU A 167 5.48 -4.04 15.08
CA LEU A 167 4.41 -3.32 14.40
C LEU A 167 3.03 -3.66 15.00
N LYS A 168 2.76 -4.94 15.30
CA LYS A 168 1.53 -5.36 16.02
C LYS A 168 1.42 -4.65 17.37
N SER A 169 2.48 -4.73 18.18
CA SER A 169 2.50 -4.08 19.49
C SER A 169 2.32 -2.56 19.42
N PHE A 170 2.89 -1.91 18.40
CA PHE A 170 2.68 -0.49 18.16
C PHE A 170 1.22 -0.17 17.81
N MET A 171 0.59 -0.96 16.92
CA MET A 171 -0.79 -0.74 16.49
C MET A 171 -1.79 -1.04 17.61
N ASP A 172 -1.50 -2.00 18.49
CA ASP A 172 -2.29 -2.25 19.71
C ASP A 172 -2.28 -1.05 20.67
N GLN A 173 -1.17 -0.32 20.73
CA GLN A 173 -1.05 0.91 21.51
C GLN A 173 -1.62 2.15 20.79
N ASN A 174 -1.90 2.03 19.49
CA ASN A 174 -2.35 3.12 18.63
C ASN A 174 -3.47 2.66 17.66
N PRO A 175 -4.68 2.30 18.14
CA PRO A 175 -5.71 1.68 17.31
C PRO A 175 -6.18 2.53 16.12
N ARG A 176 -6.12 3.87 16.24
CA ARG A 176 -6.47 4.78 15.13
C ARG A 176 -5.54 4.63 13.93
N ILE A 177 -4.28 4.30 14.20
CA ILE A 177 -3.28 4.05 13.16
C ILE A 177 -3.55 2.73 12.44
N GLU A 178 -4.30 1.79 13.02
CA GLU A 178 -4.60 0.51 12.39
C GLU A 178 -5.36 0.66 11.07
N LEU A 179 -6.30 1.61 11.03
CA LEU A 179 -7.16 1.88 9.86
C LEU A 179 -6.36 2.33 8.62
N ILE A 180 -5.26 3.06 8.85
CA ILE A 180 -4.41 3.63 7.80
C ILE A 180 -3.11 2.83 7.60
N GLY A 181 -2.69 2.10 8.62
CA GLY A 181 -1.46 1.34 8.69
C GLY A 181 -1.58 -0.11 8.26
N ASP A 182 -2.78 -0.63 7.97
CA ASP A 182 -2.99 -2.02 7.54
C ASP A 182 -2.09 -2.42 6.35
N GLY A 183 -1.87 -1.49 5.41
CA GLY A 183 -0.98 -1.71 4.27
C GLY A 183 0.48 -2.05 4.64
N LEU A 184 0.93 -1.77 5.87
CA LEU A 184 2.27 -2.12 6.34
C LEU A 184 2.44 -3.64 6.50
N PHE A 185 1.38 -4.37 6.90
CA PHE A 185 1.44 -5.83 7.02
C PHE A 185 1.50 -6.54 5.67
N ARG A 186 1.08 -5.88 4.58
CA ARG A 186 1.21 -6.46 3.23
C ARG A 186 2.64 -6.84 2.92
N ARG A 187 3.61 -6.00 3.30
CA ARG A 187 5.04 -6.28 3.11
C ARG A 187 5.45 -7.52 3.92
N HIS A 188 5.00 -7.61 5.17
CA HIS A 188 5.30 -8.77 6.02
C HIS A 188 4.70 -10.06 5.44
N CYS A 189 3.47 -10.04 4.92
CA CYS A 189 2.90 -11.18 4.21
C CYS A 189 3.78 -11.60 3.02
N GLN A 190 4.26 -10.64 2.22
CA GLN A 190 5.10 -10.95 1.05
C GLN A 190 6.48 -11.53 1.43
N MET A 191 7.08 -11.06 2.51
CA MET A 191 8.41 -11.48 2.94
C MET A 191 8.38 -12.81 3.71
N ASP A 192 7.42 -12.95 4.63
CA ASP A 192 7.32 -14.14 5.50
C ASP A 192 6.63 -15.31 4.77
N CYS A 193 5.83 -15.00 3.75
CA CYS A 193 4.95 -15.92 3.04
C CYS A 193 5.01 -15.69 1.51
N PRO A 194 6.18 -15.88 0.86
CA PRO A 194 6.38 -15.54 -0.55
C PRO A 194 5.63 -16.46 -1.54
N GLU A 195 5.29 -17.68 -1.14
CA GLU A 195 4.75 -18.73 -2.02
C GLU A 195 3.25 -18.58 -2.30
N GLU A 196 2.49 -18.01 -1.38
CA GLU A 196 1.06 -17.74 -1.53
C GLU A 196 0.70 -16.46 -0.77
N VAL A 197 0.85 -15.29 -1.41
CA VAL A 197 0.28 -14.06 -0.83
C VAL A 197 -1.25 -14.17 -0.98
N PRO A 198 -2.02 -14.29 0.12
CA PRO A 198 -3.45 -14.49 0.01
C PRO A 198 -4.10 -13.28 -0.66
N LYS A 199 -5.05 -13.53 -1.57
CA LYS A 199 -5.89 -12.46 -2.12
C LYS A 199 -6.78 -11.93 -1.01
N LYS A 200 -6.44 -10.74 -0.51
CA LYS A 200 -7.20 -10.04 0.52
C LYS A 200 -8.66 -9.84 0.07
N LEU A 201 -9.61 -10.40 0.83
CA LEU A 201 -11.03 -10.09 0.67
C LEU A 201 -11.34 -8.70 1.23
N ILE A 202 -12.43 -8.08 0.76
CA ILE A 202 -12.80 -6.70 1.15
C ILE A 202 -12.99 -6.55 2.67
N THR A 203 -13.41 -7.63 3.34
CA THR A 203 -13.68 -7.66 4.78
C THR A 203 -12.46 -7.95 5.66
N GLU A 204 -11.34 -8.34 5.06
CA GLU A 204 -10.14 -8.75 5.79
C GLU A 204 -9.15 -7.60 5.93
N THR A 205 -8.24 -7.72 6.88
CA THR A 205 -7.08 -6.82 7.04
C THR A 205 -5.81 -7.60 6.72
N TRP A 206 -4.77 -6.94 6.21
CA TRP A 206 -3.47 -7.57 5.99
C TRP A 206 -2.87 -8.09 7.30
N ARG A 207 -3.14 -7.40 8.42
CA ARG A 207 -2.76 -7.86 9.75
C ARG A 207 -3.36 -9.24 10.07
N THR A 208 -4.69 -9.38 9.95
CA THR A 208 -5.37 -10.64 10.24
C THR A 208 -4.94 -11.75 9.28
N LEU A 209 -4.72 -11.42 8.00
CA LEU A 209 -4.19 -12.39 7.03
C LEU A 209 -2.79 -12.87 7.40
N HIS A 210 -1.91 -11.96 7.85
CA HIS A 210 -0.59 -12.31 8.36
C HIS A 210 -0.69 -13.27 9.55
N ASP A 211 -1.56 -12.97 10.51
CA ASP A 211 -1.77 -13.80 11.71
C ASP A 211 -2.27 -15.21 11.36
N VAL A 212 -3.32 -15.30 10.54
CA VAL A 212 -3.88 -16.58 10.11
C VAL A 212 -2.84 -17.41 9.39
N PHE A 213 -2.07 -16.80 8.49
CA PHE A 213 -1.09 -17.53 7.70
C PHE A 213 0.09 -18.02 8.54
N ILE A 214 0.64 -17.17 9.43
CA ILE A 214 1.72 -17.57 10.33
C ILE A 214 1.26 -18.72 11.25
N ASN A 215 0.03 -18.64 11.78
CA ASN A 215 -0.53 -19.71 12.60
C ASN A 215 -0.72 -21.01 11.81
N TRP A 216 -1.18 -20.92 10.56
CA TRP A 216 -1.30 -22.08 9.69
C TRP A 216 0.06 -22.71 9.39
N LYS A 217 1.10 -21.91 9.11
CA LYS A 217 2.46 -22.39 8.89
C LYS A 217 3.01 -23.12 10.12
N LEU A 218 2.87 -22.52 11.30
CA LEU A 218 3.27 -23.14 12.58
C LEU A 218 2.54 -24.46 12.83
N TYR A 219 1.25 -24.53 12.48
CA TYR A 219 0.47 -25.75 12.58
C TYR A 219 0.98 -26.87 11.66
N GLN A 220 1.34 -26.54 10.41
CA GLN A 220 1.91 -27.52 9.48
C GLN A 220 3.28 -28.02 9.96
N GLU A 221 4.13 -27.12 10.46
CA GLU A 221 5.41 -27.49 11.06
C GLU A 221 5.21 -28.43 12.26
N ALA A 222 4.25 -28.13 13.15
CA ALA A 222 3.92 -28.98 14.29
C ALA A 222 3.46 -30.38 13.86
N LYS A 223 2.64 -30.49 12.81
CA LYS A 223 2.23 -31.79 12.24
C LYS A 223 3.40 -32.61 11.69
N VAL A 224 4.36 -31.95 11.04
CA VAL A 224 5.57 -32.62 10.56
C VAL A 224 6.39 -33.16 11.73
N TRP A 225 6.51 -32.40 12.81
CA TRP A 225 7.18 -32.85 14.04
C TRP A 225 6.45 -34.02 14.71
N GLU A 226 5.12 -33.95 14.83
CA GLU A 226 4.30 -35.03 15.38
C GLU A 226 4.50 -36.33 14.60
N LYS A 227 4.47 -36.26 13.26
CA LYS A 227 4.72 -37.41 12.39
C LYS A 227 6.12 -38.02 12.63
N LYS A 228 7.16 -37.19 12.69
CA LYS A 228 8.54 -37.64 12.95
C LYS A 228 8.67 -38.32 14.32
N ILE A 229 8.01 -37.79 15.35
CA ILE A 229 8.02 -38.37 16.68
C ILE A 229 7.32 -39.73 16.68
N ASN A 230 6.16 -39.84 16.04
CA ASN A 230 5.42 -41.10 15.94
C ASN A 230 6.21 -42.18 15.18
N GLU A 231 6.83 -41.83 14.04
CA GLU A 231 7.72 -42.73 13.30
C GLU A 231 8.93 -43.17 14.16
N GLY A 232 9.52 -42.24 14.92
CA GLY A 232 10.60 -42.55 15.85
C GLY A 232 10.17 -43.52 16.96
N LEU A 233 8.96 -43.34 17.50
CA LEU A 233 8.39 -44.20 18.53
C LEU A 233 8.09 -45.60 17.98
N GLU A 234 7.49 -45.72 16.80
CA GLU A 234 7.23 -46.99 16.13
C GLU A 234 8.51 -47.78 15.86
N ASN A 235 9.56 -47.10 15.36
CA ASN A 235 10.87 -47.72 15.14
C ASN A 235 11.51 -48.19 16.45
N TYR A 236 11.39 -47.41 17.53
CA TYR A 236 11.91 -47.80 18.85
C TYR A 236 11.18 -49.02 19.41
N VAL A 237 9.84 -49.06 19.30
CA VAL A 237 9.04 -50.22 19.74
C VAL A 237 9.42 -51.47 18.95
N LYS A 238 9.54 -51.35 17.62
CA LYS A 238 9.95 -52.45 16.75
C LYS A 238 11.33 -53.01 17.09
N MET A 239 12.32 -52.14 17.30
CA MET A 239 13.64 -52.57 17.76
C MET A 239 13.58 -53.33 19.08
N LYS A 240 12.75 -52.87 20.03
CA LYS A 240 12.63 -53.53 21.34
C LYS A 240 11.98 -54.91 21.24
N THR A 241 11.01 -55.11 20.34
CA THR A 241 10.36 -56.40 20.11
C THR A 241 11.24 -57.38 19.33
N ASP A 242 12.10 -56.90 18.43
CA ASP A 242 13.01 -57.76 17.64
C ASP A 242 14.23 -58.25 18.45
N THR A 243 14.44 -57.73 19.67
CA THR A 243 15.57 -58.09 20.55
C THR A 243 15.17 -59.05 21.70
N GLN A 244 13.91 -59.51 21.74
CA GLN A 244 13.39 -60.50 22.70
C GLN A 244 13.20 -61.86 22.03
#